data_AF-A0A820GL47-F1
#
_entry.id   AF-A0A820GL47-F1
#
_cell.length_a   1.000
_cell.length_b   1.000
_cell.length_c   1.000
_cell.angle_alpha   90.00
_cell.angle_beta   90.00
_cell.angle_gamma   90.00
#
_symmetry.space_group_name_H-M   'P 1'
#
loop_
_entity.id
_entity.type
_entity.pdbx_description
1 polymer ?
#
loop_
_entity_poly.entity_id
_entity_poly.type
_entity_poly.pdbx_seq_one_letter_code
_entity_poly.pdbx_strand_id
1 'polypeptide(L)'
;FRSSLDLKSDHTRTESIYKQFNNHEIMFHVSTLLPHSKIGRQQLERKRHIDNDIVAIVFQENQAIFNPECIASQFLHVYLVITPIYTDGTAFRF
;
A
#
# COMPACT_ATOMS: atom_id res chain seq x y z
N PHE A 1 5.67 4.91 16.61
CA PHE A 1 5.77 5.98 15.59
C PHE A 1 4.40 6.31 14.95
N ARG A 2 4.04 7.58 14.70
CA ARG A 2 2.69 7.99 14.19
C ARG A 2 2.78 8.70 12.83
N SER A 3 3.08 7.93 11.79
CA SER A 3 3.30 8.37 10.39
C SER A 3 2.09 9.09 9.75
N SER A 4 1.77 10.29 10.22
CA SER A 4 0.66 11.14 9.72
C SER A 4 -0.72 10.50 9.89
N LEU A 5 -0.93 9.76 10.98
CA LEU A 5 -2.23 9.19 11.32
C LEU A 5 -2.98 10.13 12.28
N ASP A 6 -3.92 10.93 11.77
CA ASP A 6 -4.77 11.77 12.62
C ASP A 6 -5.80 10.90 13.36
N LEU A 7 -5.80 10.97 14.69
CA LEU A 7 -6.75 10.28 15.58
C LEU A 7 -7.84 11.22 16.15
N LYS A 8 -7.91 12.47 15.66
CA LYS A 8 -8.71 13.54 16.30
C LYS A 8 -9.89 14.07 15.48
N SER A 9 -10.15 13.55 14.30
CA SER A 9 -11.37 13.87 13.57
C SER A 9 -11.94 12.61 12.95
N ASP A 10 -13.22 12.39 13.17
CA ASP A 10 -14.04 11.22 12.89
C ASP A 10 -14.11 10.78 11.41
N HIS A 11 -13.19 11.22 10.55
CA HIS A 11 -13.29 11.09 9.08
C HIS A 11 -12.08 10.47 8.38
N THR A 12 -10.99 10.12 9.08
CA THR A 12 -9.86 9.43 8.43
C THR A 12 -9.09 8.54 9.40
N ARG A 13 -9.51 7.28 9.54
CA ARG A 13 -8.68 6.06 9.71
C ARG A 13 -9.39 5.03 10.56
N THR A 14 -9.46 3.81 10.07
CA THR A 14 -9.82 2.69 10.94
C THR A 14 -8.74 1.63 11.01
N GLU A 15 -7.98 1.34 9.95
CA GLU A 15 -7.03 0.20 10.01
C GLU A 15 -5.75 0.44 9.19
N SER A 16 -4.60 0.29 9.86
CA SER A 16 -3.27 0.19 9.24
C SER A 16 -2.55 -0.99 9.87
N ILE A 17 -1.77 -1.74 9.09
CA ILE A 17 -1.05 -2.89 9.62
C ILE A 17 0.27 -2.40 10.22
N TYR A 18 0.60 -2.88 11.41
CA TYR A 18 1.83 -2.52 12.11
C TYR A 18 2.61 -3.79 12.47
N LYS A 19 3.93 -3.74 12.35
CA LYS A 19 4.81 -4.83 12.77
C LYS A 19 6.13 -4.27 13.30
N GLN A 20 6.61 -4.84 14.41
CA GLN A 20 7.99 -4.69 14.83
C GLN A 20 8.83 -5.83 14.26
N PHE A 21 9.95 -5.51 13.60
CA PHE A 21 10.87 -6.47 13.01
C PHE A 21 12.32 -6.01 13.21
N ASN A 22 13.18 -6.88 13.75
CA ASN A 22 14.59 -6.57 14.03
C ASN A 22 14.78 -5.22 14.76
N ASN A 23 13.99 -4.97 15.80
CA ASN A 23 13.96 -3.72 16.58
C ASN A 23 13.54 -2.45 15.79
N HIS A 24 13.03 -2.59 14.57
CA HIS A 24 12.45 -1.50 13.79
C HIS A 24 10.92 -1.55 13.82
N GLU A 25 10.30 -0.38 13.87
CA GLU A 25 8.85 -0.20 13.77
C GLU A 25 8.47 -0.02 12.29
N ILE A 26 7.60 -0.89 11.77
CA ILE A 26 7.11 -0.84 10.38
C ILE A 26 5.60 -0.58 10.40
N MET A 27 5.18 0.47 9.69
CA MET A 27 3.77 0.83 9.49
C MET A 27 3.42 0.67 8.01
N PHE A 28 2.35 -0.05 7.70
CA PHE A 28 1.90 -0.28 6.33
C PHE A 28 0.69 0.60 6.01
N HIS A 29 0.80 1.41 4.96
CA HIS A 29 -0.32 2.10 4.33
C HIS A 29 -1.04 1.16 3.36
N VAL A 30 -2.02 0.39 3.86
CA VAL A 30 -2.74 -0.60 3.05
C VAL A 30 -3.84 0.09 2.23
N SER A 31 -3.65 0.16 0.91
CA SER A 31 -4.53 0.90 -0.01
C SER A 31 -6.01 0.52 0.07
N THR A 32 -6.32 -0.76 0.32
CA THR A 32 -7.69 -1.28 0.46
C THR A 32 -8.35 -0.89 1.77
N LEU A 33 -7.56 -0.62 2.83
CA LEU A 33 -8.05 -0.16 4.13
C LEU A 33 -8.14 1.38 4.21
N LEU A 34 -7.58 2.08 3.23
CA LEU A 34 -7.72 3.53 3.11
C LEU A 34 -9.10 3.92 2.56
N PRO A 35 -9.68 5.06 3.02
CA PRO A 35 -10.97 5.54 2.55
C PRO A 35 -11.06 5.60 1.01
N HIS A 36 -12.17 5.12 0.45
CA HIS A 36 -12.45 5.19 -0.98
C HIS A 36 -13.45 6.32 -1.26
N SER A 37 -13.05 7.33 -2.03
CA SER A 37 -14.00 8.35 -2.48
C SER A 37 -14.79 7.81 -3.67
N LYS A 38 -16.12 7.75 -3.59
CA LYS A 38 -16.97 7.35 -4.73
C LYS A 38 -17.01 8.41 -5.85
N ILE A 39 -16.54 9.63 -5.58
CA ILE A 39 -16.71 10.81 -6.45
C ILE A 39 -15.39 11.16 -7.18
N GLY A 40 -14.24 10.88 -6.56
CA GLY A 40 -12.93 11.21 -7.13
C GLY A 40 -12.31 10.09 -7.95
N ARG A 41 -12.35 10.18 -9.29
CA ARG A 41 -11.65 9.24 -10.20
C ARG A 41 -10.16 9.04 -9.86
N GLN A 42 -9.50 10.07 -9.31
CA GLN A 42 -8.07 10.05 -9.01
C GLN A 42 -7.72 9.57 -7.58
N GLN A 43 -8.71 9.22 -6.74
CA GLN A 43 -8.51 8.69 -5.37
C GLN A 43 -7.42 9.42 -4.57
N LEU A 44 -7.45 10.76 -4.61
CA LEU A 44 -6.36 11.62 -4.12
C LEU A 44 -5.99 11.37 -2.65
N GLU A 45 -6.95 11.02 -1.79
CA GLU A 45 -6.68 10.71 -0.37
C GLU A 45 -5.84 9.42 -0.19
N ARG A 46 -6.10 8.37 -1.00
CA ARG A 46 -5.28 7.15 -1.01
C ARG A 46 -3.90 7.45 -1.56
N LYS A 47 -3.88 8.21 -2.66
CA LYS A 47 -2.68 8.61 -3.37
C LYS A 47 -1.77 9.47 -2.49
N ARG A 48 -2.32 10.39 -1.68
CA ARG A 48 -1.55 11.23 -0.73
C ARG A 48 -0.79 10.43 0.33
N HIS A 49 -1.33 9.29 0.77
CA HIS A 49 -0.64 8.45 1.76
C HIS A 49 0.42 7.54 1.13
N ILE A 50 0.09 6.92 0.00
CA ILE A 50 0.97 5.93 -0.66
C ILE A 50 2.08 6.61 -1.48
N ASP A 51 1.80 7.74 -2.12
CA ASP A 51 2.78 8.43 -2.96
C ASP A 51 3.95 9.03 -2.18
N ASN A 52 3.83 9.19 -0.86
CA ASN A 52 4.89 9.71 0.00
C ASN A 52 5.75 8.61 0.63
N ASP A 53 5.45 7.34 0.37
CA ASP A 53 6.30 6.23 0.79
C ASP A 53 7.51 6.09 -0.15
N ILE A 54 8.59 5.49 0.36
CA ILE A 54 9.81 5.21 -0.44
C ILE A 54 9.73 3.82 -1.10
N VAL A 55 9.09 2.87 -0.42
CA VAL A 55 8.97 1.46 -0.81
C VAL A 55 7.50 1.08 -0.83
N ALA A 56 7.04 0.45 -1.92
CA ALA A 56 5.69 -0.11 -2.02
C ALA A 56 5.72 -1.63 -2.23
N ILE A 57 4.75 -2.32 -1.64
CA ILE A 57 4.48 -3.74 -1.91
C ILE A 57 3.25 -3.82 -2.82
N VAL A 58 3.38 -4.49 -3.96
CA VAL A 58 2.33 -4.61 -4.98
C VAL A 58 1.90 -6.07 -5.07
N PHE A 59 0.69 -6.36 -4.58
CA PHE A 59 0.08 -7.68 -4.76
C PHE A 59 -0.68 -7.72 -6.08
N GLN A 60 -0.25 -8.60 -6.99
CA GLN A 60 -0.89 -8.81 -8.29
C GLN A 60 -1.71 -10.10 -8.27
N GLU A 61 -3.03 -10.01 -8.43
CA GLU A 61 -3.90 -11.20 -8.47
C GLU A 61 -3.72 -12.00 -9.78
N ASN A 62 -3.33 -11.32 -10.86
CA ASN A 62 -3.12 -11.90 -12.19
C ASN A 62 -1.65 -11.81 -12.60
N GLN A 63 -1.24 -12.62 -13.58
CA GLN A 63 0.11 -12.58 -14.18
C GLN A 63 0.35 -11.37 -15.10
N ALA A 64 -0.29 -10.23 -14.84
CA ALA A 64 -0.09 -9.00 -15.59
C ALA A 64 1.32 -8.45 -15.31
N ILE A 65 1.97 -7.86 -16.32
CA ILE A 65 3.26 -7.21 -16.15
C ILE A 65 3.05 -5.93 -15.32
N PHE A 66 3.71 -5.82 -14.18
CA PHE A 66 3.76 -4.59 -13.41
C PHE A 66 4.62 -3.54 -14.15
N ASN A 67 4.04 -2.38 -14.45
CA ASN A 67 4.80 -1.23 -14.95
C ASN A 67 4.86 -0.15 -13.85
N PRO A 68 6.04 0.16 -13.29
CA PRO A 68 6.18 1.19 -12.25
C PRO A 68 5.80 2.58 -12.75
N GLU A 69 5.90 2.88 -14.06
CA GLU A 69 5.52 4.17 -14.63
C GLU A 69 4.02 4.46 -14.51
N CYS A 70 3.19 3.44 -14.29
CA CYS A 70 1.77 3.61 -14.02
C CYS A 70 1.51 4.31 -12.67
N ILE A 71 2.49 4.34 -11.77
CA ILE A 71 2.40 5.02 -10.48
C ILE A 71 3.21 6.31 -10.55
N ALA A 72 2.53 7.41 -10.88
CA ALA A 72 3.13 8.74 -10.86
C ALA A 72 3.37 9.19 -9.41
N SER A 73 4.53 8.88 -8.85
CA SER A 73 5.01 9.38 -7.55
C SER A 73 6.47 9.84 -7.68
N GLN A 74 6.83 10.92 -6.98
CA GLN A 74 8.20 11.41 -6.89
C GLN A 74 9.01 10.75 -5.74
N PHE A 75 8.35 10.01 -4.84
CA PHE A 75 8.98 9.42 -3.66
C PHE A 75 9.08 7.90 -3.71
N LEU A 76 8.20 7.22 -4.45
CA LEU A 76 8.28 5.77 -4.62
C LEU A 76 9.43 5.41 -5.55
N HIS A 77 10.44 4.72 -5.01
CA HIS A 77 11.62 4.30 -5.77
C HIS A 77 11.79 2.77 -5.82
N VAL A 78 11.18 2.05 -4.87
CA VAL A 78 11.30 0.59 -4.77
C VAL A 78 9.93 -0.06 -4.75
N TYR A 79 9.76 -1.10 -5.57
CA TYR A 79 8.53 -1.89 -5.64
C TYR A 79 8.85 -3.37 -5.40
N LEU A 80 8.18 -3.97 -4.42
CA LEU A 80 8.19 -5.40 -4.18
C LEU A 80 6.91 -6.00 -4.77
N VAL A 81 7.03 -6.63 -5.94
CA VAL A 81 5.88 -7.19 -6.66
C VAL A 81 5.70 -8.64 -6.24
N ILE A 82 4.51 -8.99 -5.77
CA ILE A 82 4.17 -10.33 -5.26
C ILE A 82 3.01 -10.88 -6.11
N THR A 83 3.23 -12.02 -6.74
CA THR A 83 2.19 -12.74 -7.51
C THR A 83 1.90 -14.09 -6.86
N PRO A 84 0.64 -14.41 -6.51
CA PRO A 84 0.30 -15.73 -6.01
C PRO A 84 0.45 -16.78 -7.12
N ILE A 85 0.95 -17.94 -6.73
CA ILE A 85 0.96 -19.16 -7.54
C ILE A 85 -0.11 -20.07 -6.96
N TYR A 86 -1.17 -20.33 -7.73
CA TYR A 86 -2.22 -21.26 -7.37
C TYR A 86 -1.78 -22.69 -7.69
N THR A 87 -1.10 -23.34 -6.74
CA THR A 87 -0.96 -24.81 -6.69
C THR A 87 -1.93 -25.36 -5.64
N ASP A 88 -1.89 -26.65 -5.32
CA ASP A 88 -2.71 -27.25 -4.23
C ASP A 88 -2.44 -26.65 -2.82
N GLY A 89 -1.66 -25.56 -2.74
CA GLY A 89 -1.50 -24.64 -1.60
C GLY A 89 -1.21 -23.20 -2.08
N THR A 90 -1.17 -22.23 -1.15
CA THR A 90 -0.82 -20.83 -1.48
C THR A 90 0.71 -20.66 -1.51
N ALA A 91 1.28 -20.49 -2.70
CA ALA A 91 2.68 -20.11 -2.89
C ALA A 91 2.78 -18.69 -3.49
N PHE A 92 3.91 -18.01 -3.31
CA PHE A 92 4.13 -16.65 -3.84
C PHE A 92 5.42 -16.60 -4.68
N ARG A 93 5.36 -15.86 -5.79
CA ARG A 93 6.51 -15.45 -6.60
C ARG A 93 6.90 -14.02 -6.23
N PHE A 94 8.19 -13.79 -6.03
CA PHE A 94 8.81 -12.49 -5.75
C PHE A 94 9.61 -12.01 -6.96
#